data_AF-A0A9Q3Q4X9-F1
#
_entry.id   AF-A0A9Q3Q4X9-F1
#
_cell.length_a   1.000
_cell.length_b   1.000
_cell.length_c   1.000
_cell.angle_alpha   90.00
_cell.angle_beta   90.00
_cell.angle_gamma   90.00
#
_symmetry.space_group_name_H-M   'P 1'
#
loop_
_entity.id
_entity.type
_entity.pdbx_description
1 polymer ?
#
loop_
_entity_poly.entity_id
_entity_poly.type
_entity_poly.pdbx_seq_one_letter_code
_entity_poly.pdbx_strand_id
1 'polypeptide(L)'
;MDHQILAVKYKSVLKKVRPVNEPMPQDLNPPLERTPLSTNPHETPLSPNPPIFHETFKVTHERLQAINFGPPGWLLTEEINLLKNFITLREQAIAFCQKERVLLKHSYGKT
;
A
#
# COMPACT_ATOMS: atom_id res chain seq x y z
N MET A 1 24.75 25.38 -26.96
CA MET A 1 24.28 24.22 -26.17
C MET A 1 23.72 23.23 -27.17
N ASP A 2 24.58 22.34 -27.66
CA ASP A 2 24.25 21.44 -28.77
C ASP A 2 23.29 20.34 -28.31
N HIS A 3 22.10 20.31 -28.90
CA HIS A 3 21.16 19.21 -28.73
C HIS A 3 21.69 17.99 -29.50
N GLN A 4 22.38 17.10 -28.79
CA GLN A 4 22.76 15.81 -29.33
C GLN A 4 21.49 14.98 -29.58
N ILE A 5 21.06 14.92 -30.83
CA ILE A 5 19.97 14.07 -31.28
C ILE A 5 20.46 12.62 -31.15
N LEU A 6 20.07 11.94 -30.06
CA LEU A 6 20.26 10.50 -29.91
C LEU A 6 19.37 9.81 -30.95
N ALA A 7 19.90 9.58 -32.15
CA ALA A 7 19.28 8.75 -33.15
C ALA A 7 19.15 7.32 -32.58
N VAL A 8 17.97 6.98 -32.06
CA VAL A 8 17.69 5.64 -31.57
C VAL A 8 17.69 4.72 -32.77
N LYS A 9 18.78 3.97 -32.93
CA LYS A 9 18.95 2.99 -34.02
C LYS A 9 17.77 2.03 -33.98
N TYR A 10 17.04 1.93 -35.10
CA TYR A 10 15.89 1.02 -35.23
C TYR A 10 16.30 -0.40 -34.84
N LYS A 11 15.41 -1.14 -34.14
CA LYS A 11 15.70 -2.52 -33.72
C LYS A 11 16.03 -3.36 -34.96
N SER A 12 17.16 -4.08 -34.91
CA SER A 12 17.57 -4.94 -36.02
C SER A 12 16.51 -6.01 -36.29
N VAL A 13 16.40 -6.45 -37.54
CA VAL A 13 15.43 -7.46 -37.97
C VAL A 13 15.53 -8.74 -37.12
N LEU A 14 16.75 -9.14 -36.74
CA LEU A 14 17.00 -10.28 -35.85
C LEU A 14 16.41 -10.10 -34.44
N LYS A 15 16.31 -8.85 -33.94
CA LYS A 15 15.71 -8.51 -32.64
C LYS A 15 14.23 -8.17 -32.75
N LYS A 16 13.64 -8.24 -33.95
CA LYS A 16 12.24 -7.93 -34.19
C LYS A 16 11.40 -9.14 -33.84
N VAL A 17 10.77 -9.11 -32.67
CA VAL A 17 9.77 -10.11 -32.27
C VAL A 17 8.55 -9.96 -33.18
N ARG A 18 8.19 -11.03 -33.90
CA ARG A 18 6.93 -11.08 -34.65
C ARG A 18 5.88 -11.69 -33.72
N PRO A 19 4.72 -11.05 -33.53
CA PRO A 19 3.65 -11.65 -32.75
C PRO A 19 3.21 -12.94 -33.46
N VAL A 20 3.30 -14.05 -32.73
CA VAL A 20 2.69 -15.32 -33.13
C VAL A 20 1.29 -15.34 -32.53
N ASN A 21 0.30 -15.79 -33.30
CA ASN A 21 -1.06 -15.92 -32.81
C ASN A 21 -1.13 -17.12 -31.85
N GLU A 22 -0.81 -16.87 -30.58
CA GLU A 22 -0.93 -17.84 -29.50
C GLU A 22 -2.20 -17.54 -28.68
N PRO A 23 -2.92 -18.57 -28.19
CA PRO A 23 -4.03 -18.36 -27.28
C PRO A 23 -3.54 -17.68 -26.00
N MET A 24 -4.33 -16.75 -25.48
CA MET A 24 -4.02 -16.07 -24.23
C MET A 24 -3.84 -17.10 -23.10
N PRO A 25 -2.69 -17.10 -22.40
CA PRO A 25 -2.49 -17.99 -21.27
C PRO A 25 -3.58 -17.77 -20.22
N GLN A 26 -4.32 -18.82 -19.87
CA GLN A 26 -5.45 -18.71 -18.94
C GLN A 26 -4.98 -18.32 -17.52
N ASP A 27 -3.73 -18.65 -17.18
CA ASP A 27 -3.10 -18.36 -15.88
C ASP A 27 -2.41 -16.98 -15.84
N LEU A 28 -2.54 -16.16 -16.89
CA LEU A 28 -1.92 -14.82 -16.91
C LEU A 28 -2.53 -13.91 -15.84
N ASN A 29 -3.83 -14.06 -15.59
CA ASN A 29 -4.57 -13.26 -14.63
C ASN A 29 -5.61 -14.12 -13.90
N PRO A 30 -5.17 -15.00 -12.98
CA PRO A 30 -6.08 -15.84 -12.22
C PRO A 30 -7.06 -14.95 -11.45
N PRO A 31 -8.33 -15.38 -11.30
CA PRO A 31 -9.30 -14.63 -10.51
C PRO A 31 -8.78 -14.48 -9.07
N LEU A 32 -8.97 -13.29 -8.49
CA LEU A 32 -8.66 -13.06 -7.09
C LEU A 32 -9.58 -13.92 -6.22
N GLU A 33 -9.01 -14.75 -5.35
CA GLU A 33 -9.81 -15.45 -4.35
C GLU A 33 -10.37 -14.46 -3.35
N ARG A 34 -11.63 -14.67 -2.97
CA ARG A 34 -12.29 -13.85 -1.96
C ARG A 34 -11.72 -14.24 -0.60
N THR A 35 -11.06 -13.31 0.06
CA THR A 35 -10.65 -13.49 1.45
C THR A 35 -11.86 -13.85 2.31
N PRO A 36 -11.71 -14.74 3.32
CA PRO A 36 -12.80 -15.09 4.20
C PRO A 36 -13.34 -13.81 4.87
N LEU A 37 -14.66 -13.62 4.83
CA LEU A 37 -15.33 -12.46 5.47
C LEU A 37 -15.31 -12.52 7.00
N SER A 38 -14.79 -13.61 7.55
CA SER A 38 -14.67 -13.88 8.98
C SER A 38 -13.42 -13.20 9.55
N THR A 39 -13.32 -11.87 9.47
CA THR A 39 -12.48 -11.16 10.43
C THR A 39 -13.31 -11.04 11.70
N ASN A 40 -12.95 -11.73 12.77
CA ASN A 40 -13.69 -11.63 14.01
C ASN A 40 -13.52 -10.20 14.58
N PRO A 41 -14.58 -9.38 14.65
CA PRO A 41 -14.47 -7.99 15.12
C PRO A 41 -14.00 -7.90 16.58
N HIS A 42 -14.06 -8.99 17.34
CA HIS A 42 -13.59 -9.06 18.72
C HIS A 42 -12.10 -9.41 18.86
N GLU A 43 -11.37 -9.73 17.78
CA GLU A 43 -9.92 -9.99 17.83
C GLU A 43 -9.11 -8.72 18.06
N THR A 44 -9.62 -7.56 17.63
CA THR A 44 -9.00 -6.26 17.88
C THR A 44 -10.04 -5.27 18.39
N PRO A 45 -10.53 -5.45 19.63
CA PRO A 45 -11.54 -4.56 20.20
C PRO A 45 -10.95 -3.17 20.41
N LEU A 46 -11.78 -2.14 20.25
CA LEU A 46 -11.41 -0.77 20.62
C LEU A 46 -11.21 -0.72 22.14
N SER A 47 -9.97 -0.52 22.60
CA SER A 47 -9.71 -0.31 24.03
C SER A 47 -10.17 1.09 24.43
N PRO A 48 -11.01 1.24 25.47
CA PRO A 48 -11.40 2.55 25.98
C PRO A 48 -10.21 3.32 26.60
N ASN A 49 -9.16 2.61 27.01
CA ASN A 49 -7.90 3.19 27.45
C ASN A 49 -6.78 2.69 26.53
N PRO A 50 -6.50 3.39 25.42
CA PRO A 50 -5.44 2.98 24.51
C PRO A 50 -4.07 3.09 25.19
N PRO A 51 -3.13 2.18 24.87
CA PRO A 51 -1.76 2.29 25.37
C PRO A 51 -1.12 3.59 24.89
N ILE A 52 -0.14 4.08 25.67
CA ILE A 52 0.67 5.22 25.28
C ILE A 52 1.38 4.90 23.96
N PHE A 53 1.37 5.85 23.03
CA PHE A 53 2.01 5.68 21.73
C PHE A 53 3.53 5.48 21.89
N HIS A 54 4.05 4.44 21.24
CA HIS A 54 5.47 4.20 21.05
C HIS A 54 5.77 4.12 19.56
N GLU A 55 6.90 4.70 19.15
CA GLU A 55 7.34 4.63 17.77
C GLU A 55 7.58 3.17 17.37
N THR A 56 7.08 2.83 16.19
CA THR A 56 7.32 1.54 15.55
C THR A 56 8.24 1.75 14.36
N PHE A 57 8.69 0.65 13.74
CA PHE A 57 9.55 0.72 12.57
C PHE A 57 8.95 1.58 11.45
N LYS A 58 7.61 1.58 11.29
CA LYS A 58 6.93 2.30 10.20
C LYS A 58 6.17 3.55 10.66
N VAL A 59 5.65 3.58 11.89
CA VAL A 59 4.91 4.74 12.44
C VAL A 59 5.81 5.51 13.41
N THR A 60 6.42 6.59 12.92
CA THR A 60 7.23 7.54 13.70
C THR A 60 6.45 8.83 13.98
N HIS A 61 6.92 9.67 14.92
CA HIS A 61 6.27 10.95 15.20
C HIS A 61 6.19 11.86 13.98
N GLU A 62 7.25 11.93 13.16
CA GLU A 62 7.28 12.72 11.93
C GLU A 62 6.19 12.28 10.94
N ARG A 63 6.00 10.96 10.79
CA ARG A 63 4.99 10.38 9.91
C ARG A 63 3.58 10.62 10.41
N LEU A 64 3.38 10.61 11.73
CA LEU A 64 2.09 10.96 12.34
C LEU A 64 1.76 12.45 12.17
N GLN A 65 2.74 13.35 12.20
CA GLN A 65 2.52 14.77 11.94
C GLN A 65 2.04 15.05 10.50
N ALA A 66 2.40 14.18 9.54
CA ALA A 66 1.88 14.28 8.18
C ALA A 66 0.39 13.90 8.06
N ILE A 67 -0.17 13.21 9.06
CA ILE A 67 -1.59 12.86 9.10
C ILE A 67 -2.39 14.05 9.64
N ASN A 68 -3.37 14.50 8.86
CA ASN A 68 -4.29 15.53 9.30
C ASN A 68 -5.39 14.91 10.18
N PHE A 69 -5.36 15.20 11.48
CA PHE A 69 -6.40 14.78 12.45
C PHE A 69 -7.58 15.75 12.53
N GLY A 70 -7.63 16.76 11.68
CA GLY A 70 -8.64 17.81 11.68
C GLY A 70 -8.18 19.10 12.37
N PRO A 71 -9.06 20.11 12.43
CA PRO A 71 -8.77 21.37 13.10
C PRO A 71 -8.60 21.21 14.62
N PRO A 72 -7.95 22.16 15.31
CA PRO A 72 -7.80 22.11 16.77
C PRO A 72 -9.17 22.04 17.45
N GLY A 73 -9.32 21.12 18.40
CA GLY A 73 -10.59 20.87 19.11
C GLY A 73 -11.58 19.96 18.37
N TRP A 74 -11.25 19.49 17.15
CA TRP A 74 -12.07 18.50 16.44
C TRP A 74 -12.11 17.14 17.14
N LEU A 75 -10.98 16.73 17.72
CA LEU A 75 -10.84 15.51 18.49
C LEU A 75 -10.32 15.84 19.88
N LEU A 76 -10.79 15.09 20.87
CA LEU A 76 -10.23 15.07 22.20
C LEU A 76 -8.86 14.40 22.18
N THR A 77 -8.01 14.72 23.16
CA THR A 77 -6.68 14.11 23.30
C THR A 77 -6.76 12.57 23.37
N GLU A 78 -7.78 12.03 24.05
CA GLU A 78 -8.00 10.59 24.15
C GLU A 78 -8.38 9.94 22.82
N GLU A 79 -9.19 10.62 22.00
CA GLU A 79 -9.58 10.14 20.67
C GLU A 79 -8.38 10.14 19.72
N ILE A 80 -7.51 11.16 19.82
CA ILE A 80 -6.25 11.19 19.07
C ILE A 80 -5.35 10.02 19.48
N ASN A 81 -5.26 9.72 20.78
CA ASN A 81 -4.48 8.58 21.28
C ASN A 81 -5.04 7.26 20.77
N LEU A 82 -6.37 7.12 20.72
CA LEU A 82 -7.03 5.93 20.17
C LEU A 82 -6.74 5.75 18.69
N LEU A 83 -6.78 6.83 17.90
CA LEU A 83 -6.43 6.81 16.48
C LEU A 83 -4.97 6.45 16.25
N LYS A 84 -4.05 6.98 17.06
CA LYS A 84 -2.62 6.60 17.01
C LYS A 84 -2.44 5.10 17.25
N ASN A 85 -3.11 4.55 18.26
CA ASN A 85 -3.08 3.10 18.53
C ASN A 85 -3.68 2.27 17.39
N PHE A 86 -4.75 2.75 16.76
CA PHE A 86 -5.33 2.08 15.59
C PHE A 86 -4.36 2.08 14.39
N ILE A 87 -3.71 3.21 14.13
CA ILE A 87 -2.74 3.37 13.04
C ILE A 87 -1.54 2.46 13.26
N THR A 88 -1.04 2.32 14.50
CA THR A 88 0.06 1.39 14.80
C THR A 88 -0.36 -0.07 14.61
N LEU A 89 -1.54 -0.45 15.11
CA LEU A 89 -2.10 -1.80 14.90
C LEU A 89 -2.29 -2.18 13.43
N ARG A 90 -2.46 -1.19 12.55
CA ARG A 90 -2.70 -1.36 11.11
C ARG A 90 -1.57 -0.79 10.26
N GLU A 91 -0.36 -0.65 10.81
CA GLU A 91 0.76 0.01 10.14
C GLU A 91 1.11 -0.63 8.78
N GLN A 92 0.88 -1.93 8.62
CA GLN A 92 1.13 -2.65 7.37
C GLN A 92 0.21 -2.20 6.22
N ALA A 93 -1.01 -1.76 6.53
CA ALA A 93 -2.01 -1.35 5.54
C ALA A 93 -1.82 0.11 5.06
N ILE A 94 -1.08 0.93 5.81
CA ILE A 94 -0.93 2.36 5.54
C ILE A 94 0.39 2.60 4.78
N ALA A 95 0.36 3.38 3.71
CA ALA A 95 1.57 3.81 3.01
C ALA A 95 1.80 5.31 3.26
N PHE A 96 2.97 5.67 3.77
CA PHE A 96 3.32 7.08 4.06
C PHE A 96 4.04 7.75 2.89
N CYS A 97 4.60 6.98 1.96
CA CYS A 97 5.27 7.52 0.78
C CYS A 97 4.91 6.72 -0.49
N GLN A 98 5.15 7.33 -1.65
CA GLN A 98 4.84 6.72 -2.94
C GLN A 98 5.58 5.39 -3.18
N LYS A 99 6.78 5.21 -2.60
CA LYS A 99 7.55 3.96 -2.70
C LYS A 99 6.90 2.81 -1.90
N GLU A 100 6.24 3.14 -0.80
CA GLU A 100 5.49 2.18 0.02
C GLU A 100 4.12 1.85 -0.58
N ARG A 101 3.65 2.64 -1.55
CA ARG A 101 2.39 2.39 -2.26
C ARG A 101 2.58 1.22 -3.20
N VAL A 102 2.34 0.02 -2.69
CA VAL A 102 2.47 -1.21 -3.48
C VAL A 102 1.21 -1.39 -4.34
N LEU A 103 1.39 -1.92 -5.55
CA LEU A 103 0.30 -2.46 -6.34
C LEU A 103 -0.27 -3.72 -5.68
N LEU A 104 -1.53 -4.04 -5.97
CA LEU A 104 -2.13 -5.28 -5.50
C LEU A 104 -1.30 -6.47 -6.02
N LYS A 105 -0.58 -7.15 -5.13
CA LYS A 105 0.20 -8.35 -5.47
C LYS A 105 -0.73 -9.50 -5.79
N HIS A 106 -0.35 -10.32 -6.76
CA HIS A 106 -1.04 -11.58 -7.10
C HIS A 106 -1.13 -12.55 -5.91
N SER A 107 -0.24 -12.41 -4.91
CA SER A 107 -0.27 -13.21 -3.67
C SER A 107 -1.44 -12.86 -2.74
N TYR A 108 -2.06 -11.69 -2.87
CA TYR A 108 -3.14 -11.28 -1.96
C TYR A 108 -4.48 -11.99 -2.22
N GLY A 109 -4.66 -12.54 -3.42
CA GLY A 109 -5.86 -13.30 -3.80
C GLY A 109 -5.60 -14.79 -3.93
N LYS A 110 -4.58 -15.33 -3.26
CA LYS A 110 -4.32 -16.78 -3.16
C LYS A 110 -4.38 -17.15 -1.68
N THR A 111 -5.38 -17.92 -1.29
CA THR A 111 -5.58 -18.41 0.09
C THR A 111 -4.90 -19.75 0.29
#